data_AF-A0A0K1PN85-F1
#
_entry.id   AF-A0A0K1PN85-F1
#
_cell.length_a   1.000
_cell.length_b   1.000
_cell.length_c   1.000
_cell.angle_alpha   90.00
_cell.angle_beta   90.00
_cell.angle_gamma   90.00
#
_symmetry.space_group_name_H-M   'P 1'
#
loop_
_entity.id
_entity.type
_entity.pdbx_description
1 polymer ?
#
loop_
_entity_poly.entity_id
_entity_poly.type
_entity_poly.pdbx_seq_one_letter_code
_entity_poly.pdbx_strand_id
1 'polypeptide(L)'
;MRARIAIITASILTASAGTFLAGCSVNGDDDGAGTSAAAITDAWSKTLTCDDGAAFLDTDDNDARHAQFVVRNRDIVGYLSSKVNHIQNANREVILQGYTTAPIETVDDFETLTDSTDRFDTWKNFDSTVIVRVTASAHRELDGRVRLAFDEVTTHRSCSGYVDEIYCRNGEWSETYEVRELANWVFQGCH
;
A
#
# COMPACT_ATOMS: atom_id res chain seq x y z
N MET A 1 -14.11 -33.87 -18.33
CA MET A 1 -14.94 -32.81 -18.95
C MET A 1 -16.03 -32.43 -17.96
N ARG A 2 -15.93 -31.26 -17.31
CA ARG A 2 -16.93 -30.75 -16.37
C ARG A 2 -17.42 -29.40 -16.86
N ALA A 3 -18.74 -29.31 -17.05
CA ALA A 3 -19.45 -28.15 -17.58
C ALA A 3 -19.46 -27.00 -16.57
N ARG A 4 -19.19 -25.77 -17.02
CA ARG A 4 -19.30 -24.55 -16.23
C ARG A 4 -20.71 -23.97 -16.43
N ILE A 5 -21.45 -23.81 -15.33
CA ILE A 5 -22.75 -23.13 -15.28
C ILE A 5 -22.47 -21.64 -15.07
N ALA A 6 -22.89 -20.82 -16.03
CA ALA A 6 -22.85 -19.36 -15.95
C ALA A 6 -24.15 -18.87 -15.29
N ILE A 7 -24.03 -18.04 -14.24
CA ILE A 7 -25.14 -17.28 -13.68
C ILE A 7 -24.84 -15.81 -13.94
N ILE A 8 -25.67 -15.20 -14.80
CA ILE A 8 -25.68 -13.77 -15.08
C ILE A 8 -26.78 -13.19 -14.18
N THR A 9 -26.39 -12.43 -13.16
CA THR A 9 -27.31 -11.60 -12.38
C THR A 9 -26.98 -10.16 -12.65
N ALA A 10 -27.81 -9.53 -13.50
CA ALA A 10 -27.81 -8.10 -13.74
C ALA A 10 -28.64 -7.43 -12.63
N SER A 11 -28.03 -6.50 -11.90
CA SER A 11 -28.73 -5.61 -10.97
C SER A 11 -28.60 -4.16 -11.46
N ILE A 12 -29.75 -3.50 -11.50
CA ILE A 12 -30.04 -2.20 -12.09
C ILE A 12 -30.36 -1.19 -10.97
N LEU A 13 -29.93 0.07 -11.16
CA LEU A 13 -30.30 1.32 -10.47
C LEU A 13 -29.89 1.43 -8.97
N THR A 14 -29.38 2.57 -8.48
CA THR A 14 -30.09 3.86 -8.44
C THR A 14 -29.09 5.00 -8.16
N ALA A 15 -29.17 6.11 -8.90
CA ALA A 15 -28.42 7.33 -8.65
C ALA A 15 -29.17 8.22 -7.64
N SER A 16 -28.47 8.68 -6.59
CA SER A 16 -28.94 9.76 -5.71
C SER A 16 -28.02 10.97 -5.86
N ALA A 17 -28.58 12.02 -6.45
CA ALA A 17 -28.03 13.37 -6.39
C ALA A 17 -28.26 13.96 -4.99
N GLY A 18 -27.22 14.50 -4.38
CA GLY A 18 -27.28 15.18 -3.10
C GLY A 18 -26.26 16.32 -3.03
N THR A 19 -26.68 17.51 -3.46
CA THR A 19 -26.00 18.77 -3.14
C THR A 19 -26.29 19.18 -1.70
N PHE A 20 -25.26 19.50 -0.91
CA PHE A 20 -25.36 20.47 0.17
C PHE A 20 -24.15 21.40 0.20
N LEU A 21 -24.48 22.68 0.31
CA LEU A 21 -23.62 23.85 0.37
C LEU A 21 -23.20 24.16 1.83
N ALA A 22 -22.02 24.79 1.91
CA ALA A 22 -21.62 25.86 2.85
C ALA A 22 -21.19 25.51 4.29
N GLY A 23 -20.09 26.16 4.70
CA GLY A 23 -19.85 26.49 6.10
C GLY A 23 -18.38 26.61 6.54
N CYS A 24 -17.60 27.54 5.97
CA CYS A 24 -16.41 28.03 6.66
C CYS A 24 -16.85 28.98 7.79
N SER A 25 -16.55 28.62 9.04
CA SER A 25 -16.58 29.54 10.17
C SER A 25 -15.23 29.47 10.87
N VAL A 26 -14.44 30.53 10.71
CA VAL A 26 -13.21 30.78 11.46
C VAL A 26 -13.60 31.75 12.57
N ASN A 27 -13.24 31.44 13.82
CA ASN A 27 -12.80 32.37 14.87
C ASN A 27 -12.62 31.64 16.21
N GLY A 28 -11.46 31.84 16.85
CA GLY A 28 -11.23 31.53 18.26
C GLY A 28 -9.78 31.14 18.55
N ASP A 29 -8.95 32.13 18.87
CA ASP A 29 -7.65 31.99 19.53
C ASP A 29 -7.76 31.18 20.83
N ASP A 30 -6.81 30.28 21.13
CA ASP A 30 -5.81 30.48 22.20
C ASP A 30 -4.87 29.27 22.39
N ASP A 31 -3.71 29.59 22.95
CA ASP A 31 -2.47 28.84 23.11
C ASP A 31 -2.54 27.37 23.58
N GLY A 32 -1.79 26.51 22.89
CA GLY A 32 -1.50 25.14 23.34
C GLY A 32 -0.29 24.56 22.61
N ALA A 33 0.83 24.47 23.32
CA ALA A 33 2.11 23.83 22.95
C ALA A 33 2.06 22.86 21.74
N GLY A 34 2.44 23.37 20.57
CA GLY A 34 2.61 22.57 19.37
C GLY A 34 3.90 21.75 19.43
N THR A 35 3.84 20.57 20.02
CA THR A 35 4.79 19.49 19.72
C THR A 35 4.77 19.22 18.22
N SER A 36 5.94 19.00 17.63
CA SER A 36 6.22 18.74 16.22
C SER A 36 5.18 17.84 15.50
N ALA A 37 4.07 18.44 15.07
CA ALA A 37 3.05 17.87 14.22
C ALA A 37 2.90 18.79 12.99
N ALA A 38 4.02 19.08 12.34
CA ALA A 38 4.01 19.82 11.09
C ALA A 38 3.99 18.80 9.94
N ALA A 39 2.90 18.85 9.16
CA ALA A 39 2.66 18.21 7.87
C ALA A 39 2.29 16.71 7.87
N ILE A 40 1.12 16.37 8.43
CA ILE A 40 0.26 15.33 7.83
C ILE A 40 -0.96 16.05 7.25
N THR A 41 -0.74 16.83 6.19
CA THR A 41 -1.81 17.34 5.34
C THR A 41 -1.70 16.59 4.02
N ASP A 42 -2.68 15.73 3.74
CA ASP A 42 -2.85 14.90 2.53
C ASP A 42 -2.41 13.42 2.59
N ALA A 43 -2.33 12.81 3.77
CA ALA A 43 -2.37 11.34 3.83
C ALA A 43 -3.76 10.87 3.40
N TRP A 44 -3.87 10.36 2.18
CA TRP A 44 -5.12 9.76 1.70
C TRP A 44 -5.42 8.51 2.53
N SER A 45 -6.40 8.62 3.42
CA SER A 45 -6.92 7.49 4.19
C SER A 45 -8.21 6.99 3.54
N LYS A 46 -8.28 5.69 3.31
CA LYS A 46 -9.50 5.04 2.83
C LYS A 46 -9.75 3.80 3.68
N THR A 47 -10.88 3.76 4.35
CA THR A 47 -11.38 2.52 4.95
C THR A 47 -11.83 1.62 3.80
N LEU A 48 -11.24 0.42 3.72
CA LEU A 48 -11.65 -0.60 2.78
C LEU A 48 -12.25 -1.74 3.58
N THR A 49 -13.45 -2.16 3.21
CA THR A 49 -13.98 -3.45 3.64
C THR A 49 -13.34 -4.54 2.77
N CYS A 50 -13.01 -5.69 3.35
CA CYS A 50 -12.45 -6.82 2.58
C CYS A 50 -13.36 -7.21 1.40
N ASP A 51 -14.67 -6.99 1.55
CA ASP A 51 -15.72 -7.51 0.69
C ASP A 51 -15.89 -6.79 -0.66
N ASP A 52 -15.28 -5.63 -0.85
CA ASP A 52 -15.43 -4.88 -2.11
C ASP A 52 -14.57 -5.46 -3.25
N GLY A 53 -13.82 -6.55 -3.02
CA GLY A 53 -12.88 -7.12 -3.98
C GLY A 53 -11.75 -6.15 -4.37
N ALA A 54 -11.51 -5.14 -3.53
CA ALA A 54 -10.57 -4.06 -3.81
C ALA A 54 -9.11 -4.55 -3.78
N ALA A 55 -8.82 -5.52 -2.92
CA ALA A 55 -7.56 -6.21 -2.83
C ALA A 55 -7.77 -7.71 -2.55
N PHE A 56 -6.80 -8.54 -2.94
CA PHE A 56 -6.77 -9.96 -2.61
C PHE A 56 -5.36 -10.35 -2.20
N LEU A 57 -5.27 -11.38 -1.35
CA LEU A 57 -4.03 -12.07 -1.08
C LEU A 57 -3.98 -13.35 -1.92
N ASP A 58 -2.86 -13.58 -2.58
CA ASP A 58 -2.60 -14.80 -3.35
C ASP A 58 -1.33 -15.45 -2.83
N THR A 59 -1.38 -16.73 -2.46
CA THR A 59 -0.24 -17.44 -1.87
C THR A 59 0.42 -18.36 -2.87
N ASP A 60 1.72 -18.59 -2.70
CA ASP A 60 2.43 -19.61 -3.46
C ASP A 60 1.95 -21.00 -3.00
N ASP A 61 1.62 -21.87 -3.97
CA ASP A 61 1.23 -23.26 -3.76
C ASP A 61 2.28 -24.07 -2.93
N ASN A 62 3.53 -23.60 -2.87
CA ASN A 62 4.63 -24.30 -2.20
C ASN A 62 4.98 -23.76 -0.80
N ASP A 63 4.64 -22.50 -0.48
CA ASP A 63 4.82 -21.91 0.85
C ASP A 63 3.79 -20.81 1.06
N ALA A 64 2.79 -21.08 1.90
CA ALA A 64 1.72 -20.14 2.23
C ALA A 64 2.20 -18.87 2.96
N ARG A 65 3.49 -18.76 3.28
CA ARG A 65 4.11 -17.52 3.79
C ARG A 65 4.60 -16.62 2.67
N HIS A 66 4.81 -17.13 1.46
CA HIS A 66 5.04 -16.30 0.28
C HIS A 66 3.70 -15.87 -0.28
N ALA A 67 3.38 -14.59 -0.09
CA ALA A 67 2.09 -14.04 -0.44
C ALA A 67 2.25 -12.81 -1.35
N GLN A 68 1.27 -12.62 -2.23
CA GLN A 68 1.10 -11.46 -3.07
C GLN A 68 -0.12 -10.70 -2.59
N PHE A 69 0.08 -9.44 -2.21
CA PHE A 69 -1.01 -8.52 -1.97
C PHE A 69 -1.31 -7.76 -3.26
N VAL A 70 -2.49 -7.97 -3.81
CA VAL A 70 -2.85 -7.44 -5.13
C VAL A 70 -4.04 -6.50 -5.04
N VAL A 71 -3.84 -5.28 -5.52
CA VAL A 71 -4.83 -4.21 -5.53
C VAL A 71 -5.43 -4.09 -6.92
N ARG A 72 -6.75 -4.28 -7.03
CA ARG A 72 -7.51 -4.22 -8.29
C ARG A 72 -8.44 -3.03 -8.42
N ASN A 73 -8.82 -2.39 -7.31
CA ASN A 73 -9.72 -1.25 -7.35
C ASN A 73 -9.09 -0.11 -8.18
N ARG A 74 -9.78 0.31 -9.26
CA ARG A 74 -9.24 1.24 -10.24
C ARG A 74 -8.95 2.63 -9.68
N ASP A 75 -9.76 3.11 -8.74
CA ASP A 75 -9.55 4.43 -8.12
C ASP A 75 -8.29 4.41 -7.25
N ILE A 76 -8.08 3.29 -6.55
CA ILE A 76 -6.91 3.08 -5.70
C ILE A 76 -5.65 2.96 -6.54
N VAL A 77 -5.68 2.11 -7.58
CA VAL A 77 -4.55 1.97 -8.51
C VAL A 77 -4.26 3.31 -9.19
N GLY A 78 -5.29 4.06 -9.58
CA GLY A 78 -5.15 5.41 -10.15
C GLY A 78 -4.48 6.38 -9.19
N TYR A 79 -4.90 6.39 -7.93
CA TYR A 79 -4.26 7.21 -6.89
C TYR A 79 -2.80 6.83 -6.69
N LEU A 80 -2.51 5.55 -6.39
CA LEU A 80 -1.14 5.10 -6.11
C LEU A 80 -0.23 5.30 -7.32
N SER A 81 -0.70 5.01 -8.54
CA SER A 81 0.09 5.22 -9.76
C SER A 81 0.33 6.69 -10.07
N SER A 82 -0.54 7.61 -9.65
CA SER A 82 -0.28 9.06 -9.74
C SER A 82 0.82 9.54 -8.78
N LYS A 83 1.09 8.79 -7.71
CA LYS A 83 2.17 9.07 -6.75
C LYS A 83 3.46 8.35 -7.16
N VAL A 84 3.36 7.12 -7.67
CA VAL A 84 4.48 6.27 -8.08
C VAL A 84 4.17 5.62 -9.44
N ASN A 85 4.69 6.18 -10.52
CA ASN A 85 4.25 5.87 -11.89
C ASN A 85 4.48 4.40 -12.36
N HIS A 86 5.35 3.64 -11.71
CA HIS A 86 5.79 2.31 -12.20
C HIS A 86 5.16 1.10 -11.51
N ILE A 87 4.28 1.30 -10.53
CA ILE A 87 3.78 0.22 -9.69
C ILE A 87 2.63 -0.59 -10.31
N GLN A 88 2.09 -0.11 -11.43
CA GLN A 88 0.98 -0.76 -12.11
C GLN A 88 1.46 -1.74 -13.19
N ASN A 89 0.90 -2.94 -13.21
CA ASN A 89 1.13 -3.93 -14.26
C ASN A 89 0.32 -3.62 -15.55
N ALA A 90 0.46 -4.44 -16.58
CA ALA A 90 -0.29 -4.28 -17.85
C ALA A 90 -1.81 -4.36 -17.68
N ASN A 91 -2.31 -5.03 -16.64
CA ASN A 91 -3.72 -5.13 -16.30
C ASN A 91 -4.23 -3.94 -15.47
N ARG A 92 -3.35 -2.98 -15.14
CA ARG A 92 -3.53 -1.89 -14.17
C ARG A 92 -3.97 -2.39 -12.80
N GLU A 93 -3.20 -3.33 -12.28
CA GLU A 93 -3.22 -3.80 -10.90
C GLU A 93 -1.90 -3.40 -10.24
N VAL A 94 -1.89 -3.23 -8.92
CA VAL A 94 -0.65 -3.13 -8.14
C VAL A 94 -0.45 -4.47 -7.44
N ILE A 95 0.70 -5.10 -7.66
CA ILE A 95 1.07 -6.38 -7.04
C ILE A 95 2.27 -6.12 -6.14
N LEU A 96 2.09 -6.35 -4.85
CA LEU A 96 3.14 -6.30 -3.84
C LEU A 96 3.46 -7.73 -3.42
N GLN A 97 4.73 -8.11 -3.42
CA GLN A 97 5.18 -9.45 -3.01
C GLN A 97 5.75 -9.38 -1.61
N GLY A 98 5.48 -10.37 -0.77
CA GLY A 98 5.90 -10.32 0.62
C GLY A 98 6.13 -11.69 1.21
N TYR A 99 6.69 -11.65 2.41
CA TYR A 99 6.78 -12.81 3.29
C TYR A 99 6.03 -12.50 4.58
N THR A 100 5.18 -13.43 5.02
CA THR A 100 4.45 -13.32 6.28
C THR A 100 5.05 -14.26 7.32
N THR A 101 5.01 -13.83 8.58
CA THR A 101 5.52 -14.61 9.71
C THR A 101 4.73 -15.90 9.94
N ALA A 102 3.42 -15.84 9.69
CA ALA A 102 2.49 -16.98 9.71
C ALA A 102 1.99 -17.29 8.29
N PRO A 103 1.72 -18.57 7.95
CA PRO A 103 1.14 -18.94 6.67
C PRO A 103 -0.27 -18.34 6.52
N ILE A 104 -0.62 -17.91 5.31
CA ILE A 104 -1.95 -17.44 4.97
C ILE A 104 -2.69 -18.54 4.20
N GLU A 105 -3.66 -19.17 4.83
CA GLU A 105 -4.42 -20.29 4.26
C GLU A 105 -5.84 -19.88 3.86
N THR A 106 -6.36 -18.82 4.50
CA THR A 106 -7.71 -18.30 4.34
C THR A 106 -7.69 -16.77 4.27
N VAL A 107 -8.81 -16.17 3.82
CA VAL A 107 -8.97 -14.71 3.81
C VAL A 107 -8.98 -14.15 5.25
N ASP A 108 -9.47 -14.93 6.21
CA ASP A 108 -9.54 -14.53 7.62
C ASP A 108 -8.15 -14.42 8.26
N ASP A 109 -7.15 -15.13 7.71
CA ASP A 109 -5.77 -15.03 8.18
C ASP A 109 -5.15 -13.64 7.91
N PHE A 110 -5.81 -12.80 7.11
CA PHE A 110 -5.41 -11.40 6.96
C PHE A 110 -5.41 -10.65 8.31
N GLU A 111 -6.30 -11.03 9.24
CA GLU A 111 -6.33 -10.48 10.59
C GLU A 111 -5.11 -10.87 11.44
N THR A 112 -4.35 -11.88 11.01
CA THR A 112 -3.13 -12.34 11.69
C THR A 112 -1.90 -11.52 11.31
N LEU A 113 -2.00 -10.72 10.25
CA LEU A 113 -0.98 -9.74 9.87
C LEU A 113 -0.95 -8.63 10.92
N THR A 114 0.02 -8.72 11.83
CA THR A 114 0.03 -7.90 13.04
C THR A 114 1.35 -7.20 13.28
N ASP A 115 2.40 -7.65 12.61
CA ASP A 115 3.73 -7.11 12.76
C ASP A 115 4.14 -6.35 11.50
N SER A 116 4.86 -5.26 11.72
CA SER A 116 5.63 -4.54 10.69
C SER A 116 6.59 -5.43 9.90
N THR A 117 6.94 -6.61 10.42
CA THR A 117 7.72 -7.64 9.71
C THR A 117 6.91 -8.34 8.61
N ASP A 118 5.58 -8.36 8.70
CA ASP A 118 4.68 -8.76 7.62
C ASP A 118 4.61 -7.62 6.60
N ARG A 119 5.50 -7.69 5.61
CA ARG A 119 5.74 -6.64 4.63
C ARG A 119 5.57 -7.18 3.22
N PHE A 120 4.85 -6.42 2.42
CA PHE A 120 4.73 -6.63 0.98
C PHE A 120 5.38 -5.47 0.25
N ASP A 121 6.20 -5.72 -0.75
CA ASP A 121 6.84 -4.69 -1.52
C ASP A 121 6.87 -4.96 -3.03
N THR A 122 6.97 -3.86 -3.76
CA THR A 122 7.32 -3.85 -5.18
C THR A 122 8.33 -2.74 -5.40
N TRP A 123 9.34 -2.97 -6.24
CA TRP A 123 10.37 -1.97 -6.49
C TRP A 123 10.74 -1.89 -7.96
N LYS A 124 11.27 -0.73 -8.33
CA LYS A 124 11.90 -0.50 -9.62
C LYS A 124 13.23 0.20 -9.42
N ASN A 125 14.24 -0.31 -10.11
CA ASN A 125 15.52 0.36 -10.25
C ASN A 125 15.40 1.30 -11.45
N PHE A 126 15.66 2.59 -11.23
CA PHE A 126 15.74 3.56 -12.33
C PHE A 126 17.14 3.58 -12.94
N ASP A 127 18.16 3.48 -12.09
CA ASP A 127 19.57 3.31 -12.45
C ASP A 127 20.31 2.56 -11.31
N SER A 128 21.65 2.61 -11.29
CA SER A 128 22.46 1.98 -10.24
C SER A 128 22.41 2.70 -8.89
N THR A 129 21.80 3.88 -8.83
CA THR A 129 21.82 4.80 -7.70
C THR A 129 20.45 5.08 -7.08
N VAL A 130 19.35 4.91 -7.85
CA VAL A 130 17.99 5.19 -7.40
C VAL A 130 17.11 3.95 -7.48
N ILE A 131 16.62 3.53 -6.31
CA ILE A 131 15.62 2.48 -6.15
C ILE A 131 14.37 3.11 -5.55
N VAL A 132 13.22 2.91 -6.18
CA VAL A 132 11.93 3.32 -5.62
C VAL A 132 11.12 2.08 -5.32
N ARG A 133 10.74 1.91 -4.05
CA ARG A 133 9.98 0.79 -3.53
C ARG A 133 8.65 1.30 -2.98
N VAL A 134 7.55 0.63 -3.32
CA VAL A 134 6.29 0.78 -2.58
C VAL A 134 6.17 -0.40 -1.63
N THR A 135 5.90 -0.08 -0.38
CA THR A 135 5.80 -1.03 0.72
C THR A 135 4.42 -0.97 1.32
N ALA A 136 3.75 -2.10 1.52
CA ALA A 136 2.61 -2.23 2.41
C ALA A 136 3.03 -2.97 3.68
N SER A 137 2.89 -2.32 4.83
CA SER A 137 3.18 -2.90 6.15
C SER A 137 1.91 -3.01 6.97
N ALA A 138 1.68 -4.20 7.56
CA ALA A 138 0.54 -4.45 8.41
C ALA A 138 0.76 -3.97 9.85
N HIS A 139 -0.26 -3.38 10.43
CA HIS A 139 -0.28 -2.93 11.82
C HIS A 139 -1.63 -3.29 12.46
N ARG A 140 -1.60 -3.92 13.63
CA ARG A 140 -2.82 -4.11 14.41
C ARG A 140 -3.18 -2.81 15.14
N GLU A 141 -4.39 -2.32 14.90
CA GLU A 141 -4.99 -1.20 15.61
C GLU A 141 -5.56 -1.65 16.98
N LEU A 142 -5.73 -0.70 17.91
CA LEU A 142 -6.21 -0.98 19.27
C LEU A 142 -7.61 -1.61 19.33
N ASP A 143 -8.43 -1.39 18.30
CA ASP A 143 -9.77 -1.94 18.17
C ASP A 143 -9.81 -3.27 17.40
N GLY A 144 -8.65 -3.87 17.14
CA GLY A 144 -8.50 -5.17 16.51
C GLY A 144 -8.43 -5.14 14.98
N ARG A 145 -8.66 -3.98 14.34
CA ARG A 145 -8.56 -3.83 12.88
C ARG A 145 -7.11 -3.95 12.40
N VAL A 146 -6.93 -4.33 11.14
CA VAL A 146 -5.62 -4.33 10.47
C VAL A 146 -5.50 -3.07 9.62
N ARG A 147 -4.46 -2.28 9.86
CA ARG A 147 -4.05 -1.17 9.01
C ARG A 147 -2.91 -1.60 8.10
N LEU A 148 -3.04 -1.37 6.79
CA LEU A 148 -1.92 -1.35 5.85
C LEU A 148 -1.46 0.09 5.65
N ALA A 149 -0.20 0.36 5.99
CA ALA A 149 0.48 1.59 5.63
C ALA A 149 1.22 1.40 4.30
N PHE A 150 0.96 2.27 3.32
CA PHE A 150 1.65 2.26 2.02
C PHE A 150 2.71 3.35 2.01
N ASP A 151 3.97 2.95 1.96
CA ASP A 151 5.10 3.86 1.93
C ASP A 151 5.85 3.79 0.60
N GLU A 152 6.19 4.95 0.05
CA GLU A 152 7.26 5.08 -0.93
C GLU A 152 8.58 5.19 -0.19
N VAL A 153 9.51 4.30 -0.51
CA VAL A 153 10.89 4.34 -0.04
C VAL A 153 11.78 4.61 -1.25
N THR A 154 12.42 5.77 -1.26
CA THR A 154 13.46 6.11 -2.23
C THR A 154 14.83 5.90 -1.59
N THR A 155 15.61 5.00 -2.18
CA THR A 155 17.00 4.77 -1.78
C THR A 155 17.92 5.49 -2.75
N HIS A 156 18.72 6.42 -2.24
CA HIS A 156 19.79 7.07 -2.98
C HIS A 156 21.13 6.48 -2.56
N ARG A 157 21.87 5.94 -3.53
CA ARG A 157 23.23 5.43 -3.32
C ARG A 157 24.26 6.40 -3.83
N SER A 158 25.25 6.67 -3.01
CA SER A 158 26.44 7.43 -3.38
C SER A 158 27.68 6.59 -3.13
N CYS A 159 28.63 6.63 -4.06
CA CYS A 159 29.93 5.99 -3.90
C CYS A 159 30.94 7.07 -3.52
N SER A 160 31.70 6.88 -2.44
CA SER A 160 32.77 7.82 -2.06
C SER A 160 34.00 7.77 -2.98
N GLY A 161 34.07 6.77 -3.86
CA GLY A 161 35.06 6.60 -4.92
C GLY A 161 34.47 6.82 -6.31
N TYR A 162 34.68 5.88 -7.23
CA TYR A 162 34.07 5.91 -8.58
C TYR A 162 33.25 4.64 -8.86
N VAL A 163 32.22 4.78 -9.70
CA VAL A 163 31.32 3.67 -10.08
C VAL A 163 31.82 3.01 -11.36
N ASP A 164 32.03 1.70 -11.29
CA ASP A 164 32.37 0.82 -12.42
C ASP A 164 31.27 -0.25 -12.54
N GLU A 165 30.41 -0.11 -13.55
CA GLU A 165 29.15 -0.84 -13.73
C GLU A 165 28.20 -0.68 -12.52
N ILE A 166 28.32 -1.56 -11.52
CA ILE A 166 27.56 -1.59 -10.26
C ILE A 166 28.46 -1.58 -9.02
N TYR A 167 29.77 -1.51 -9.19
CA TYR A 167 30.74 -1.59 -8.12
C TYR A 167 31.27 -0.20 -7.75
N CYS A 168 31.26 0.12 -6.46
CA CYS A 168 31.98 1.27 -5.94
C CYS A 168 33.46 0.88 -5.77
N ARG A 169 34.33 1.44 -6.61
CA ARG A 169 35.78 1.22 -6.59
C ARG A 169 36.45 2.30 -5.76
N ASN A 170 37.43 1.89 -4.95
CA ASN A 170 38.22 2.80 -4.10
C ASN A 170 37.35 3.68 -3.19
N GLY A 171 36.24 3.14 -2.70
CA GLY A 171 35.30 3.83 -1.82
C GLY A 171 34.28 2.86 -1.24
N GLU A 172 33.30 3.41 -0.56
CA GLU A 172 32.18 2.69 0.04
C GLU A 172 30.86 3.24 -0.51
N TRP A 173 29.88 2.36 -0.63
CA TRP A 173 28.49 2.77 -0.87
C TRP A 173 27.93 3.36 0.42
N SER A 174 27.42 4.58 0.33
CA SER A 174 26.54 5.18 1.33
C SER A 174 25.12 5.19 0.78
N GLU A 175 24.17 4.74 1.60
CA GLU A 175 22.75 4.77 1.28
C GLU A 175 22.05 5.82 2.13
N THR A 176 21.20 6.62 1.50
CA THR A 176 20.24 7.49 2.18
C THR A 176 18.84 7.04 1.81
N TYR A 177 17.93 7.11 2.78
CA TYR A 177 16.56 6.65 2.64
C TYR A 177 15.61 7.82 2.84
N GLU A 178 14.75 8.04 1.87
CA GLU A 178 13.60 8.94 1.99
C GLU A 178 12.35 8.08 2.06
N VAL A 179 11.59 8.23 3.14
CA VAL A 179 10.33 7.50 3.36
C VAL A 179 9.19 8.49 3.31
N ARG A 180 8.19 8.20 2.48
CA ARG A 180 6.98 9.00 2.34
C ARG A 180 5.75 8.10 2.40
N GLU A 181 4.91 8.32 3.40
CA GLU A 181 3.61 7.67 3.47
C GLU A 181 2.73 8.16 2.31
N LEU A 182 2.22 7.24 1.51
CA LEU A 182 1.35 7.49 0.36
C LEU A 182 -0.12 7.38 0.72
N ALA A 183 -0.46 6.35 1.52
CA ALA A 183 -1.82 5.97 1.84
C ALA A 183 -1.88 5.09 3.10
N ASN A 184 -3.03 5.10 3.75
CA ASN A 184 -3.34 4.21 4.86
C ASN A 184 -4.70 3.55 4.64
N TRP A 185 -4.73 2.22 4.69
CA TRP A 185 -5.97 1.45 4.58
C TRP A 185 -6.25 0.72 5.87
N VAL A 186 -7.48 0.76 6.32
CA VAL A 186 -7.92 -0.02 7.46
C VAL A 186 -8.94 -1.04 6.97
N PHE A 187 -8.64 -2.30 7.24
CA PHE A 187 -9.52 -3.44 7.00
C PHE A 187 -10.38 -3.63 8.24
N GLN A 188 -11.69 -3.43 8.07
CA GLN A 188 -12.68 -3.96 9.00
C GLN A 188 -12.86 -5.43 8.63
N GLY A 189 -12.76 -6.32 9.62
CA GLY A 189 -12.62 -7.77 9.48
C GLY A 189 -13.41 -8.38 8.32
N CYS A 190 -12.79 -9.34 7.64
CA CYS A 190 -13.43 -10.11 6.59
C CYS A 190 -14.31 -11.15 7.30
N HIS A 191 -15.64 -11.05 7.23
CA HIS A 191 -16.57 -11.98 7.91
C HIS A 191 -17.64 -12.49 6.94
#